data_AF-A0A2G4FAG4-F1
#
_entry.id   AF-A0A2G4FAG4-F1
#
_cell.length_a   1.000
_cell.length_b   1.000
_cell.length_c   1.000
_cell.angle_alpha   90.00
_cell.angle_beta   90.00
_cell.angle_gamma   90.00
#
_symmetry.space_group_name_H-M   'P 1'
#
loop_
_entity.id
_entity.type
_entity.pdbx_description
1 polymer ?
#
loop_
_entity_poly.entity_id
_entity_poly.type
_entity_poly.pdbx_seq_one_letter_code
_entity_poly.pdbx_strand_id
1 'polypeptide(L)'
;MTKACLPLLLAVCAFAATKPEDITPKPKAAFVQPVEADRSELHKSIQAYMSLPVEQVTAHPAAKDFPGAVEAKERVTRTVAYDANLVSRWDTSLGNAPNLATSPEVWQETGLYAAPGEIVTVTVPSLPEGRTVRIVVGCHRDSLLKLEKWSRFPVITRTIELKPGENKIANAFGGQLFIQVRNAGAGPGRKAAQAPTQPVKVAPALTFANAVAMPTYVLGKDTPESWKQSLANSPAPWVTFVAKHAILHVRRGTVAQITDPKPLTEWWDKAMKLQDDLVALERFAPERVVPDIQISAGFMHSGYPFMCFINPSEADIVDLQKLSTKGNWGFFHELGHNHQRTDWTFPGQTEVTVNLFSLYCMEKLVGLPRGTGHGSIKDLHGNMAKRLATPPNMGAFEQLAPFMVLIEAHGWEPIRSTLRSYAQNPATGVVPLKQNSFVIRYGQAAKVDVSDFFTKLGYPVTTETKQALKGFPAFTYTPPAPAGK
;
A
#
# COMPACT_ATOMS: atom_id res chain seq x y z
N MET A 1 21.80 65.39 40.67
CA MET A 1 21.67 63.94 40.43
C MET A 1 20.55 63.73 39.42
N THR A 2 20.89 63.55 38.16
CA THR A 2 19.94 63.22 37.08
C THR A 2 20.55 62.05 36.33
N LYS A 3 20.05 60.83 36.59
CA LYS A 3 20.45 59.62 35.90
C LYS A 3 19.64 59.48 34.62
N ALA A 4 20.35 59.40 33.50
CA ALA A 4 19.80 59.08 32.19
C ALA A 4 19.35 57.60 32.16
N CYS A 5 18.13 57.36 31.68
CA CYS A 5 17.67 56.05 31.26
C CYS A 5 17.94 55.87 29.77
N LEU A 6 18.73 54.85 29.42
CA LEU A 6 18.96 54.41 28.05
C LEU A 6 17.96 53.27 27.74
N PRO A 7 17.19 53.30 26.64
CA PRO A 7 16.33 52.18 26.28
C PRO A 7 17.15 51.08 25.62
N LEU A 8 17.06 49.88 26.16
CA LEU A 8 17.62 48.65 25.58
C LEU A 8 16.76 48.25 24.37
N LEU A 9 17.24 48.48 23.14
CA LEU A 9 16.62 47.89 21.96
C LEU A 9 16.85 46.37 22.00
N LEU A 10 15.77 45.60 22.20
CA LEU A 10 15.77 44.18 21.84
C LEU A 10 15.83 44.08 20.31
N ALA A 11 16.99 43.72 19.79
CA ALA A 11 17.11 43.26 18.41
C ALA A 11 16.43 41.88 18.31
N VAL A 12 15.19 41.86 17.81
CA VAL A 12 14.57 40.62 17.33
C VAL A 12 15.28 40.27 16.02
N CYS A 13 16.26 39.37 16.09
CA CYS A 13 16.81 38.74 14.90
C CYS A 13 15.69 37.93 14.25
N ALA A 14 15.04 38.51 13.23
CA ALA A 14 14.16 37.77 12.33
C ALA A 14 15.03 36.74 11.60
N PHE A 15 14.94 35.47 12.01
CA PHE A 15 15.49 34.38 11.20
C PHE A 15 14.78 34.43 9.84
N ALA A 16 15.56 34.52 8.76
CA ALA A 16 15.01 34.44 7.41
C ALA A 16 14.26 33.12 7.27
N ALA A 17 12.97 33.18 6.86
CA ALA A 17 12.16 31.99 6.68
C ALA A 17 12.84 31.03 5.70
N THR A 18 12.97 29.76 6.09
CA THR A 18 13.58 28.73 5.24
C THR A 18 12.77 28.59 3.96
N LYS A 19 13.43 28.81 2.81
CA LYS A 19 12.79 28.66 1.51
C LYS A 19 12.73 27.18 1.11
N PRO A 20 11.63 26.69 0.52
CA PRO A 20 11.51 25.30 0.07
C PRO A 20 12.69 24.83 -0.79
N GLU A 21 13.20 25.68 -1.68
CA GLU A 21 14.29 25.39 -2.62
C GLU A 21 15.62 25.06 -1.92
N ASP A 22 15.82 25.59 -0.71
CA ASP A 22 17.02 25.37 0.09
C ASP A 22 16.97 24.05 0.88
N ILE A 23 15.79 23.41 0.95
CA ILE A 23 15.57 22.17 1.71
C ILE A 23 16.06 20.99 0.89
N THR A 24 17.34 20.63 1.05
CA THR A 24 17.99 19.55 0.30
C THR A 24 18.40 18.33 1.16
N PRO A 25 17.44 17.72 1.88
CA PRO A 25 17.71 16.62 2.80
C PRO A 25 18.25 15.37 2.11
N LYS A 26 19.11 14.65 2.84
CA LYS A 26 19.67 13.36 2.45
C LYS A 26 19.66 12.38 3.63
N PRO A 27 19.72 11.06 3.42
CA PRO A 27 19.77 10.09 4.52
C PRO A 27 20.85 10.35 5.56
N LYS A 28 22.04 10.80 5.13
CA LYS A 28 23.18 11.11 6.02
C LYS A 28 23.19 12.56 6.54
N ALA A 29 22.28 13.40 6.06
CA ALA A 29 22.18 14.82 6.39
C ALA A 29 20.71 15.22 6.34
N ALA A 30 19.93 14.69 7.29
CA ALA A 30 18.50 14.93 7.34
C ALA A 30 18.22 16.39 7.68
N PHE A 31 17.24 16.99 7.01
CA PHE A 31 16.72 18.31 7.37
C PHE A 31 15.92 18.18 8.66
N VAL A 32 16.29 18.95 9.68
CA VAL A 32 15.54 19.02 10.94
C VAL A 32 14.53 20.15 10.81
N GLN A 33 13.26 19.84 11.05
CA GLN A 33 12.23 20.87 11.04
C GLN A 33 12.51 21.95 12.10
N PRO A 34 12.05 23.19 11.87
CA PRO A 34 12.10 24.21 12.90
C PRO A 34 11.26 23.82 14.13
N VAL A 35 11.37 24.64 15.17
CA VAL A 35 10.53 24.52 16.36
C VAL A 35 9.05 24.50 15.99
N GLU A 36 8.25 23.82 16.81
CA GLU A 36 6.85 23.49 16.48
C GLU A 36 6.01 24.70 16.06
N ALA A 37 6.24 25.86 16.69
CA ALA A 37 5.55 27.12 16.38
C ALA A 37 5.69 27.57 14.91
N ASP A 38 6.82 27.28 14.26
CA ASP A 38 7.13 27.74 12.91
C ASP A 38 6.81 26.68 11.83
N ARG A 39 6.50 25.44 12.22
CA ARG A 39 6.27 24.33 11.29
C ARG A 39 5.09 24.59 10.37
N SER A 40 4.02 25.20 10.88
CA SER A 40 2.82 25.49 10.10
C SER A 40 3.13 26.38 8.89
N GLU A 41 3.96 27.40 9.06
CA GLU A 41 4.32 28.31 7.98
C GLU A 41 5.25 27.65 6.96
N LEU A 42 6.22 26.87 7.42
CA LEU A 42 7.06 26.04 6.55
C LEU A 42 6.24 25.02 5.74
N HIS A 43 5.23 24.39 6.36
CA HIS A 43 4.38 23.43 5.66
C HIS A 43 3.55 24.10 4.57
N LYS A 44 3.02 25.31 4.84
CA LYS A 44 2.31 26.11 3.83
C LYS A 44 3.23 26.52 2.69
N SER A 45 4.46 26.96 2.98
CA SER A 45 5.41 27.35 1.92
C SER A 45 5.79 26.17 1.03
N ILE A 46 5.97 24.98 1.59
CA ILE A 46 6.20 23.74 0.84
C ILE A 46 4.98 23.37 -0.01
N GLN A 47 3.76 23.48 0.53
CA GLN A 47 2.53 23.20 -0.23
C GLN A 47 2.33 24.20 -1.38
N ALA A 48 2.63 25.48 -1.14
CA ALA A 48 2.60 26.52 -2.16
C ALA A 48 3.65 26.26 -3.25
N TYR A 49 4.87 25.89 -2.87
CA TYR A 49 5.94 25.49 -3.80
C TYR A 49 5.52 24.31 -4.69
N MET A 50 4.93 23.27 -4.10
CA MET A 50 4.44 22.11 -4.86
C MET A 50 3.20 22.41 -5.72
N SER A 51 2.58 23.58 -5.52
CA SER A 51 1.39 24.04 -6.26
C SER A 51 1.68 25.18 -7.23
N LEU A 52 2.96 25.55 -7.44
CA LEU A 52 3.36 26.61 -8.36
C LEU A 52 2.73 26.43 -9.77
N PRO A 53 2.34 27.52 -10.45
CA PRO A 53 1.97 27.47 -11.85
C PRO A 53 3.00 26.69 -12.67
N VAL A 54 2.55 25.88 -13.63
CA VAL A 54 3.43 24.91 -14.33
C VAL A 54 4.59 25.57 -15.06
N GLU A 55 4.42 26.82 -15.50
CA GLU A 55 5.44 27.65 -16.13
C GLU A 55 6.54 28.14 -15.17
N GLN A 56 6.28 28.10 -13.86
CA GLN A 56 7.22 28.52 -12.80
C GLN A 56 7.94 27.33 -12.16
N VAL A 57 7.53 26.10 -12.48
CA VAL A 57 8.16 24.90 -11.93
C VAL A 57 9.55 24.76 -12.52
N THR A 58 10.54 24.62 -11.66
CA THR A 58 11.92 24.28 -12.03
C THR A 58 12.35 23.02 -11.28
N ALA A 59 13.44 22.40 -11.73
CA ALA A 59 13.98 21.22 -11.07
C ALA A 59 14.44 21.58 -9.64
N HIS A 60 13.87 20.93 -8.63
CA HIS A 60 14.31 21.12 -7.27
C HIS A 60 15.73 20.52 -7.09
N PRO A 61 16.67 21.17 -6.37
CA PRO A 61 18.04 20.67 -6.26
C PRO A 61 18.18 19.26 -5.68
N ALA A 62 17.25 18.83 -4.83
CA ALA A 62 17.20 17.47 -4.27
C ALA A 62 16.67 16.40 -5.25
N ALA A 63 16.05 16.79 -6.37
CA ALA A 63 15.47 15.84 -7.34
C ALA A 63 16.53 14.89 -7.94
N LYS A 64 17.78 15.37 -8.07
CA LYS A 64 18.91 14.56 -8.56
C LYS A 64 19.23 13.38 -7.64
N ASP A 65 18.99 13.54 -6.34
CA ASP A 65 19.23 12.49 -5.34
C ASP A 65 18.00 11.57 -5.23
N PHE A 66 16.79 12.13 -5.27
CA PHE A 66 15.54 11.38 -5.23
C PHE A 66 14.36 12.18 -5.81
N PRO A 67 13.52 11.59 -6.69
CA PRO A 67 13.55 10.21 -7.19
C PRO A 67 14.72 9.85 -8.13
N GLY A 68 15.52 10.84 -8.54
CA GLY A 68 16.71 10.65 -9.38
C GLY A 68 16.69 11.56 -10.60
N ALA A 69 17.89 11.84 -11.13
CA ALA A 69 18.06 12.63 -12.34
C ALA A 69 17.64 11.86 -13.60
N VAL A 70 17.27 12.59 -14.64
CA VAL A 70 17.18 12.10 -16.02
C VAL A 70 18.32 12.74 -16.80
N GLU A 71 19.40 12.00 -17.03
CA GLU A 71 20.59 12.52 -17.71
C GLU A 71 20.40 12.63 -19.23
N ALA A 72 19.60 11.74 -19.78
CA ALA A 72 19.27 11.66 -21.20
C ALA A 72 18.44 12.88 -21.65
N LYS A 73 18.74 13.39 -22.84
CA LYS A 73 17.99 14.51 -23.46
C LYS A 73 16.80 14.05 -24.29
N GLU A 74 16.75 12.76 -24.59
CA GLU A 74 15.73 12.12 -25.41
C GLU A 74 14.35 12.28 -24.77
N ARG A 75 13.39 12.71 -25.60
CA ARG A 75 11.99 12.87 -25.22
C ARG A 75 11.12 12.19 -26.24
N VAL A 76 9.99 11.66 -25.78
CA VAL A 76 9.06 10.91 -26.62
C VAL A 76 7.70 11.59 -26.63
N THR A 77 7.02 11.42 -27.75
CA THR A 77 5.58 11.64 -27.86
C THR A 77 4.90 10.28 -27.92
N ARG A 78 3.94 10.02 -27.04
CA ARG A 78 3.23 8.74 -26.97
C ARG A 78 1.75 8.94 -26.66
N THR A 79 0.91 8.28 -27.45
CA THR A 79 -0.51 8.15 -27.18
C THR A 79 -0.75 6.92 -26.31
N VAL A 80 -1.45 7.10 -25.19
CA VAL A 80 -1.75 6.05 -24.20
C VAL A 80 -3.26 5.93 -24.07
N ALA A 81 -3.80 4.77 -24.44
CA ALA A 81 -5.18 4.42 -24.17
C ALA A 81 -5.40 4.17 -22.67
N TYR A 82 -6.56 4.50 -22.14
CA TYR A 82 -6.90 4.24 -20.75
C TYR A 82 -8.32 3.74 -20.56
N ASP A 83 -8.53 2.97 -19.49
CA ASP A 83 -9.83 2.47 -19.10
C ASP A 83 -10.58 3.53 -18.27
N ALA A 84 -11.56 4.17 -18.89
CA ALA A 84 -12.43 5.14 -18.23
C ALA A 84 -13.39 4.52 -17.20
N ASN A 85 -13.48 3.19 -17.11
CA ASN A 85 -14.25 2.47 -16.10
C ASN A 85 -13.40 2.04 -14.89
N LEU A 86 -12.08 2.15 -14.99
CA LEU A 86 -11.15 1.84 -13.91
C LEU A 86 -11.15 2.99 -12.87
N VAL A 87 -12.20 3.04 -12.05
CA VAL A 87 -12.40 4.03 -10.98
C VAL A 87 -12.28 3.43 -9.57
N SER A 88 -12.16 2.10 -9.49
CA SER A 88 -11.95 1.32 -8.28
C SER A 88 -10.92 0.22 -8.54
N ARG A 89 -10.21 -0.22 -7.51
CA ARG A 89 -9.25 -1.35 -7.62
C ARG A 89 -9.89 -2.73 -7.57
N TRP A 90 -11.14 -2.82 -7.15
CA TRP A 90 -11.89 -4.07 -7.01
C TRP A 90 -13.36 -3.89 -7.34
N ASP A 91 -14.04 -5.02 -7.53
CA ASP A 91 -15.48 -5.06 -7.73
C ASP A 91 -16.22 -4.67 -6.43
N THR A 92 -16.77 -3.46 -6.42
CA THR A 92 -17.50 -2.93 -5.28
C THR A 92 -18.90 -3.53 -5.14
N SER A 93 -19.41 -4.23 -6.16
CA SER A 93 -20.73 -4.87 -6.13
C SER A 93 -20.75 -6.18 -5.33
N LEU A 94 -19.59 -6.80 -5.11
CA LEU A 94 -19.48 -8.09 -4.42
C LEU A 94 -19.51 -7.99 -2.89
N GLY A 95 -19.57 -6.78 -2.31
CA GLY A 95 -19.67 -6.60 -0.85
C GLY A 95 -18.44 -7.02 -0.05
N ASN A 96 -17.31 -7.31 -0.71
CA ASN A 96 -16.06 -7.72 -0.08
C ASN A 96 -14.91 -6.72 -0.20
N ALA A 97 -15.24 -5.49 -0.58
CA ALA A 97 -14.32 -4.36 -0.59
C ALA A 97 -13.59 -4.20 0.76
N PRO A 98 -12.25 -4.11 0.77
CA PRO A 98 -11.47 -3.73 1.94
C PRO A 98 -11.89 -2.33 2.44
N ASN A 99 -11.90 -2.14 3.76
CA ASN A 99 -12.40 -0.89 4.36
C ASN A 99 -11.58 -0.38 5.56
N LEU A 100 -10.37 -0.91 5.77
CA LEU A 100 -9.56 -0.58 6.94
C LEU A 100 -8.31 0.25 6.57
N ALA A 101 -7.36 -0.33 5.84
CA ALA A 101 -6.04 0.27 5.65
C ALA A 101 -5.85 1.02 4.32
N THR A 102 -6.76 0.83 3.36
CA THR A 102 -6.48 1.19 1.95
C THR A 102 -7.63 1.94 1.29
N SER A 103 -7.39 2.53 0.10
CA SER A 103 -8.40 3.30 -0.65
C SER A 103 -8.77 2.61 -1.97
N PRO A 104 -9.96 2.87 -2.54
CA PRO A 104 -10.33 2.35 -3.85
C PRO A 104 -9.66 3.09 -5.01
N GLU A 105 -8.88 4.14 -4.74
CA GLU A 105 -8.19 4.91 -5.77
C GLU A 105 -7.27 4.00 -6.59
N VAL A 106 -7.23 4.25 -7.89
CA VAL A 106 -6.53 3.43 -8.85
C VAL A 106 -5.71 4.29 -9.79
N TRP A 107 -4.59 3.74 -10.23
CA TRP A 107 -3.65 4.36 -11.15
C TRP A 107 -3.49 3.41 -12.33
N GLN A 108 -3.41 3.96 -13.54
CA GLN A 108 -3.04 3.23 -14.73
C GLN A 108 -1.64 3.64 -15.18
N GLU A 109 -0.82 2.64 -15.51
CA GLU A 109 0.52 2.84 -16.05
C GLU A 109 0.48 3.53 -17.43
N THR A 110 1.46 4.40 -17.68
CA THR A 110 1.69 5.00 -19.00
C THR A 110 2.98 4.51 -19.67
N GLY A 111 3.90 3.93 -18.90
CA GLY A 111 5.27 3.66 -19.34
C GLY A 111 6.10 4.94 -19.59
N LEU A 112 5.69 6.07 -19.01
CA LEU A 112 6.31 7.37 -19.19
C LEU A 112 6.71 8.00 -17.85
N TYR A 113 7.68 8.91 -17.91
CA TYR A 113 8.25 9.63 -16.79
C TYR A 113 8.38 11.13 -17.15
N ALA A 114 8.17 12.02 -16.19
CA ALA A 114 8.49 13.45 -16.34
C ALA A 114 9.86 13.73 -15.76
N ALA A 115 10.76 14.33 -16.55
CA ALA A 115 12.04 14.82 -16.02
C ALA A 115 11.79 15.93 -14.99
N PRO A 116 12.64 16.05 -13.94
CA PRO A 116 12.47 17.09 -12.93
C PRO A 116 12.38 18.49 -13.51
N GLY A 117 11.31 19.21 -13.16
CA GLY A 117 11.08 20.59 -13.59
C GLY A 117 10.63 20.77 -15.04
N GLU A 118 10.64 19.72 -15.87
CA GLU A 118 10.22 19.85 -17.26
C GLU A 118 8.70 19.80 -17.42
N ILE A 119 8.22 20.53 -18.43
CA ILE A 119 6.81 20.54 -18.81
C ILE A 119 6.54 19.37 -19.76
N VAL A 120 5.58 18.53 -19.40
CA VAL A 120 4.97 17.54 -20.29
C VAL A 120 3.65 18.11 -20.78
N THR A 121 3.39 18.06 -22.09
CA THR A 121 2.10 18.45 -22.66
C THR A 121 1.23 17.22 -22.80
N VAL A 122 0.02 17.27 -22.27
CA VAL A 122 -1.00 16.21 -22.36
C VAL A 122 -2.17 16.72 -23.19
N THR A 123 -2.33 16.18 -24.39
CA THR A 123 -3.46 16.48 -25.28
C THR A 123 -4.62 15.54 -24.97
N VAL A 124 -5.78 16.13 -24.70
CA VAL A 124 -7.00 15.46 -24.27
C VAL A 124 -8.09 15.73 -25.32
N PRO A 125 -8.38 14.78 -26.23
CA PRO A 125 -9.40 15.00 -27.27
C PRO A 125 -10.78 15.29 -26.67
N SER A 126 -11.16 14.50 -25.67
CA SER A 126 -12.39 14.67 -24.88
C SER A 126 -12.24 13.96 -23.54
N LEU A 127 -13.06 14.37 -22.56
CA LEU A 127 -13.18 13.66 -21.29
C LEU A 127 -14.45 12.79 -21.32
N PRO A 128 -14.39 11.55 -20.81
CA PRO A 128 -15.59 10.72 -20.70
C PRO A 128 -16.63 11.38 -19.78
N GLU A 129 -17.91 11.25 -20.15
CA GLU A 129 -19.01 11.80 -19.37
C GLU A 129 -19.02 11.24 -17.94
N GLY A 130 -19.30 12.10 -16.96
CA GLY A 130 -19.33 11.73 -15.55
C GLY A 130 -17.98 11.33 -14.95
N ARG A 131 -16.86 11.56 -15.67
CA ARG A 131 -15.51 11.27 -15.20
C ARG A 131 -14.67 12.52 -15.01
N THR A 132 -13.79 12.43 -14.02
CA THR A 132 -12.64 13.32 -13.87
C THR A 132 -11.39 12.52 -14.15
N VAL A 133 -10.51 13.05 -15.01
CA VAL A 133 -9.22 12.42 -15.36
C VAL A 133 -8.09 13.28 -14.84
N ARG A 134 -7.11 12.65 -14.18
CA ARG A 134 -5.96 13.31 -13.57
C ARG A 134 -4.68 12.63 -14.00
N ILE A 135 -3.59 13.40 -14.04
CA ILE A 135 -2.24 12.87 -14.10
C ILE A 135 -1.61 12.94 -12.72
N VAL A 136 -1.13 11.79 -12.23
CA VAL A 136 -0.28 11.71 -11.04
C VAL A 136 1.17 11.63 -11.50
N VAL A 137 2.02 12.52 -10.96
CA VAL A 137 3.45 12.59 -11.27
C VAL A 137 4.23 12.17 -10.03
N GLY A 138 4.79 10.96 -10.05
CA GLY A 138 5.45 10.30 -8.93
C GLY A 138 4.69 9.08 -8.44
N CYS A 139 5.40 7.97 -8.17
CA CYS A 139 4.82 6.73 -7.64
C CYS A 139 4.71 6.73 -6.12
N HIS A 140 5.40 7.65 -5.43
CA HIS A 140 5.35 7.81 -3.98
C HIS A 140 4.07 8.54 -3.55
N ARG A 141 3.61 8.26 -2.33
CA ARG A 141 2.42 8.95 -1.77
C ARG A 141 2.68 9.68 -0.46
N ASP A 142 3.78 9.34 0.21
CA ASP A 142 4.04 9.78 1.56
C ASP A 142 4.42 11.25 1.67
N SER A 143 3.70 11.92 2.57
CA SER A 143 4.07 13.24 3.10
C SER A 143 4.84 13.07 4.40
N LEU A 144 6.04 13.62 4.46
CA LEU A 144 6.91 13.54 5.65
C LEU A 144 6.73 14.74 6.59
N LEU A 145 5.81 15.66 6.29
CA LEU A 145 5.63 16.91 7.05
C LEU A 145 5.36 16.69 8.55
N LYS A 146 4.82 15.52 8.92
CA LYS A 146 4.57 15.14 10.33
C LYS A 146 5.81 14.65 11.09
N LEU A 147 6.90 14.31 10.39
CA LEU A 147 8.12 13.77 10.99
C LEU A 147 9.09 14.86 11.36
N GLU A 148 9.70 14.81 12.54
CA GLU A 148 10.64 15.83 13.01
C GLU A 148 11.83 16.09 12.07
N LYS A 149 12.27 15.05 11.35
CA LYS A 149 13.42 15.09 10.43
C LYS A 149 13.08 14.45 9.09
N TRP A 150 13.58 15.06 8.02
CA TRP A 150 13.38 14.61 6.65
C TRP A 150 14.70 14.17 6.02
N SER A 151 14.74 12.99 5.43
CA SER A 151 15.87 12.39 4.71
C SER A 151 15.73 12.53 3.19
N ARG A 152 14.57 13.00 2.74
CA ARG A 152 14.25 13.47 1.38
C ARG A 152 13.24 14.61 1.49
N PHE A 153 13.01 15.37 0.41
CA PHE A 153 12.03 16.45 0.46
C PHE A 153 10.64 15.89 0.84
N PRO A 154 9.87 16.57 1.71
CA PRO A 154 8.74 15.94 2.40
C PRO A 154 7.54 15.62 1.49
N VAL A 155 7.37 16.33 0.37
CA VAL A 155 6.29 16.10 -0.61
C VAL A 155 6.86 16.15 -2.02
N ILE A 156 6.83 15.04 -2.75
CA ILE A 156 7.47 14.92 -4.08
C ILE A 156 6.51 14.52 -5.19
N THR A 157 5.24 14.30 -4.86
CA THR A 157 4.21 13.85 -5.82
C THR A 157 3.24 14.98 -6.09
N ARG A 158 2.89 15.17 -7.36
CA ARG A 158 1.92 16.17 -7.79
C ARG A 158 0.80 15.51 -8.60
N THR A 159 -0.43 15.97 -8.37
CA THR A 159 -1.61 15.52 -9.15
C THR A 159 -2.22 16.72 -9.85
N ILE A 160 -2.47 16.57 -11.16
CA ILE A 160 -3.05 17.61 -12.01
C ILE A 160 -4.32 17.07 -12.66
N GLU A 161 -5.42 17.82 -12.53
CA GLU A 161 -6.68 17.50 -13.19
C GLU A 161 -6.69 18.03 -14.63
N LEU A 162 -7.13 17.20 -15.57
CA LEU A 162 -7.12 17.49 -16.99
C LEU A 162 -8.42 18.15 -17.44
N LYS A 163 -8.31 18.98 -18.48
CA LYS A 163 -9.42 19.56 -19.26
C LYS A 163 -9.32 19.10 -20.71
N PRO A 164 -10.40 19.14 -21.51
CA PRO A 164 -10.30 18.97 -22.97
C PRO A 164 -9.30 19.97 -23.58
N GLY A 165 -8.55 19.54 -24.59
CA GLY A 165 -7.49 20.31 -25.22
C GLY A 165 -6.09 20.03 -24.63
N GLU A 166 -5.19 21.00 -24.75
CA GLU A 166 -3.82 20.88 -24.26
C GLU A 166 -3.71 21.23 -22.77
N ASN A 167 -3.04 20.37 -22.02
CA ASN A 167 -2.76 20.56 -20.60
C ASN A 167 -1.25 20.49 -20.39
N LYS A 168 -0.66 21.51 -19.76
CA LYS A 168 0.74 21.47 -19.33
C LYS A 168 0.82 20.94 -17.91
N ILE A 169 1.71 19.98 -17.68
CA ILE A 169 1.98 19.43 -16.34
C ILE A 169 3.48 19.49 -16.06
N ALA A 170 3.85 19.74 -14.80
CA ALA A 170 5.25 19.73 -14.37
C ALA A 170 5.35 19.40 -12.87
N ASN A 171 6.43 18.74 -12.47
CA ASN A 171 6.76 18.46 -11.08
C ASN A 171 8.24 18.77 -10.84
N ALA A 172 8.56 19.52 -9.78
CA ALA A 172 9.92 19.92 -9.45
C ALA A 172 10.86 18.71 -9.21
N PHE A 173 10.29 17.57 -8.81
CA PHE A 173 11.01 16.32 -8.58
C PHE A 173 10.94 15.34 -9.76
N GLY A 174 10.15 15.65 -10.79
CA GLY A 174 9.82 14.71 -11.85
C GLY A 174 8.99 13.54 -11.30
N GLY A 175 9.02 12.41 -12.00
CA GLY A 175 8.38 11.19 -11.53
C GLY A 175 7.64 10.45 -12.63
N GLN A 176 7.29 9.20 -12.33
CA GLN A 176 6.48 8.39 -13.24
C GLN A 176 5.10 9.04 -13.46
N LEU A 177 4.59 8.95 -14.69
CA LEU A 177 3.27 9.47 -15.06
C LEU A 177 2.22 8.37 -14.97
N PHE A 178 1.13 8.64 -14.24
CA PHE A 178 -0.03 7.75 -14.16
C PHE A 178 -1.29 8.47 -14.57
N ILE A 179 -2.21 7.73 -15.19
CA ILE A 179 -3.58 8.20 -15.43
C ILE A 179 -4.44 7.74 -14.24
N GLN A 180 -5.17 8.66 -13.63
CA GLN A 180 -6.17 8.36 -12.60
C GLN A 180 -7.54 8.82 -13.08
N VAL A 181 -8.50 7.89 -13.11
CA VAL A 181 -9.90 8.17 -13.44
C VAL A 181 -10.73 8.10 -12.15
N ARG A 182 -11.65 9.05 -11.98
CA ARG A 182 -12.57 9.11 -10.84
C ARG A 182 -13.98 9.43 -11.32
N ASN A 183 -14.98 9.05 -10.53
CA ASN A 183 -16.33 9.60 -10.70
C ASN A 183 -16.29 11.11 -10.47
N ALA A 184 -16.98 11.87 -11.32
CA ALA A 184 -17.19 13.30 -11.10
C ALA A 184 -17.83 13.52 -9.73
N GLY A 185 -17.37 14.54 -9.00
CA GLY A 185 -17.84 14.84 -7.64
C GLY A 185 -17.34 13.91 -6.54
N ALA A 186 -16.49 12.91 -6.85
CA ALA A 186 -15.88 12.08 -5.81
C ALA A 186 -14.95 12.93 -4.91
N GLY A 187 -15.35 13.13 -3.65
CA GLY A 187 -14.52 13.79 -2.64
C GLY A 187 -13.22 13.02 -2.36
N PRO A 188 -12.20 13.66 -1.74
CA PRO A 188 -10.98 12.97 -1.34
C PRO A 188 -11.28 11.92 -0.25
N GLY A 189 -10.61 10.77 -0.27
CA GLY A 189 -10.57 9.84 0.87
C GLY A 189 -10.85 8.38 0.57
N ARG A 190 -10.79 7.56 1.63
CA ARG A 190 -10.90 6.09 1.62
C ARG A 190 -12.33 5.55 1.42
N LYS A 191 -13.33 6.41 1.24
CA LYS A 191 -14.73 5.95 1.09
C LYS A 191 -14.85 5.12 -0.19
N ALA A 192 -15.62 4.03 -0.12
CA ALA A 192 -15.85 3.14 -1.24
C ALA A 192 -16.29 3.95 -2.47
N ALA A 193 -15.54 3.82 -3.56
CA ALA A 193 -15.97 4.34 -4.85
C ALA A 193 -17.25 3.58 -5.21
N GLN A 194 -18.28 4.30 -5.63
CA GLN A 194 -19.47 3.65 -6.18
C GLN A 194 -19.13 3.14 -7.58
N ALA A 195 -19.67 1.97 -7.93
CA ALA A 195 -19.59 1.45 -9.28
C ALA A 195 -20.05 2.52 -10.29
N PRO A 196 -19.47 2.57 -11.50
CA PRO A 196 -19.95 3.45 -12.56
C PRO A 196 -21.46 3.35 -12.77
N THR A 197 -22.18 4.47 -12.71
CA THR A 197 -23.61 4.49 -13.04
C THR A 197 -23.86 4.30 -14.53
N GLN A 198 -22.89 4.68 -15.38
CA GLN A 198 -22.90 4.43 -16.81
C GLN A 198 -21.49 4.03 -17.28
N PRO A 199 -21.28 2.81 -17.81
CA PRO A 199 -19.97 2.39 -18.30
C PRO A 199 -19.63 3.10 -19.62
N VAL A 200 -18.39 3.58 -19.72
CA VAL A 200 -17.84 4.18 -20.93
C VAL A 200 -17.47 3.05 -21.89
N LYS A 201 -18.07 3.05 -23.09
CA LYS A 201 -17.93 1.95 -24.06
C LYS A 201 -16.69 2.02 -24.94
N VAL A 202 -16.17 3.23 -25.19
CA VAL A 202 -15.01 3.47 -26.05
C VAL A 202 -13.82 3.80 -25.17
N ALA A 203 -12.70 3.11 -25.36
CA ALA A 203 -11.46 3.41 -24.65
C ALA A 203 -10.91 4.77 -25.13
N PRO A 204 -10.91 5.81 -24.28
CA PRO A 204 -10.26 7.07 -24.61
C PRO A 204 -8.72 6.93 -24.62
N ALA A 205 -8.05 7.92 -25.19
CA ALA A 205 -6.60 8.01 -25.18
C ALA A 205 -6.12 9.44 -24.92
N LEU A 206 -4.94 9.56 -24.31
CA LEU A 206 -4.24 10.82 -24.09
C LEU A 206 -2.92 10.80 -24.84
N THR A 207 -2.52 11.93 -25.43
CA THR A 207 -1.19 12.05 -26.05
C THR A 207 -0.27 12.86 -25.15
N PHE A 208 0.83 12.25 -24.75
CA PHE A 208 1.87 12.88 -23.94
C PHE A 208 3.02 13.29 -24.85
N ALA A 209 3.43 14.55 -24.80
CA ALA A 209 4.58 15.09 -25.51
C ALA A 209 5.60 15.66 -24.52
N ASN A 210 6.88 15.61 -24.91
CA ASN A 210 8.01 15.95 -24.05
C ASN A 210 8.15 15.05 -22.79
N ALA A 211 7.71 13.79 -22.89
CA ALA A 211 7.86 12.81 -21.81
C ALA A 211 9.17 12.02 -21.97
N VAL A 212 9.59 11.34 -20.91
CA VAL A 212 10.73 10.41 -20.91
C VAL A 212 10.19 8.98 -20.96
N ALA A 213 10.74 8.13 -21.83
CA ALA A 213 10.38 6.72 -21.85
C ALA A 213 10.88 6.02 -20.59
N MET A 214 10.03 5.20 -19.96
CA MET A 214 10.36 4.45 -18.74
C MET A 214 10.51 2.96 -19.04
N PRO A 215 11.59 2.30 -18.59
CA PRO A 215 11.74 0.86 -18.78
C PRO A 215 10.60 0.12 -18.09
N THR A 216 9.88 -0.65 -18.88
CA THR A 216 8.73 -1.44 -18.44
C THR A 216 8.91 -2.88 -18.94
N TYR A 217 8.57 -3.84 -18.09
CA TYR A 217 8.33 -5.23 -18.45
C TYR A 217 6.89 -5.60 -18.08
N VAL A 218 6.11 -6.10 -19.02
CA VAL A 218 4.73 -6.56 -18.82
C VAL A 218 4.67 -8.07 -18.97
N LEU A 219 4.29 -8.74 -17.88
CA LEU A 219 4.17 -10.20 -17.83
C LEU A 219 3.19 -10.71 -18.89
N GLY A 220 3.63 -11.71 -19.65
CA GLY A 220 2.83 -12.32 -20.73
C GLY A 220 2.79 -11.51 -22.03
N LYS A 221 3.40 -10.32 -22.08
CA LYS A 221 3.55 -9.53 -23.32
C LYS A 221 5.02 -9.38 -23.74
N ASP A 222 5.91 -9.16 -22.77
CA ASP A 222 7.33 -8.92 -23.02
C ASP A 222 8.18 -10.21 -22.93
N THR A 223 9.29 -10.21 -23.67
CA THR A 223 10.32 -11.27 -23.65
C THR A 223 11.61 -10.75 -23.02
N PRO A 224 12.59 -11.61 -22.68
CA PRO A 224 13.91 -11.15 -22.24
C PRO A 224 14.58 -10.18 -23.22
N GLU A 225 14.37 -10.37 -24.53
CA GLU A 225 14.91 -9.49 -25.56
C GLU A 225 14.21 -8.13 -25.58
N SER A 226 12.86 -8.09 -25.53
CA SER A 226 12.13 -6.82 -25.46
C SER A 226 12.40 -6.08 -24.15
N TRP A 227 12.60 -6.80 -23.05
CA TRP A 227 13.05 -6.24 -21.78
C TRP A 227 14.42 -5.59 -21.90
N LYS A 228 15.41 -6.30 -22.46
CA LYS A 228 16.76 -5.74 -22.69
C LYS A 228 16.70 -4.47 -23.53
N GLN A 229 15.87 -4.45 -24.58
CA GLN A 229 15.65 -3.25 -25.41
C GLN A 229 14.96 -2.13 -24.63
N SER A 230 13.93 -2.44 -23.85
CA SER A 230 13.20 -1.51 -22.99
C SER A 230 14.16 -0.82 -22.01
N LEU A 231 15.03 -1.59 -21.36
CA LEU A 231 16.06 -1.08 -20.46
C LEU A 231 17.07 -0.21 -21.21
N ALA A 232 17.56 -0.63 -22.37
CA ALA A 232 18.54 0.13 -23.15
C ALA A 232 18.00 1.48 -23.68
N ASN A 233 16.76 1.49 -24.16
CA ASN A 233 16.20 2.63 -24.90
C ASN A 233 15.38 3.61 -24.04
N SER A 234 15.14 3.29 -22.77
CA SER A 234 14.31 4.09 -21.87
C SER A 234 15.18 4.64 -20.73
N PRO A 235 15.42 5.97 -20.65
CA PRO A 235 16.43 6.51 -19.75
C PRO A 235 15.90 6.92 -18.37
N ALA A 236 14.63 6.64 -18.05
CA ALA A 236 14.09 6.97 -16.72
C ALA A 236 14.88 6.26 -15.58
N PRO A 237 15.01 6.91 -14.40
CA PRO A 237 15.76 6.37 -13.26
C PRO A 237 15.04 5.21 -12.52
N TRP A 238 13.78 4.96 -12.86
CA TRP A 238 12.93 3.91 -12.28
C TRP A 238 12.48 2.94 -13.35
N VAL A 239 12.20 1.71 -12.92
CA VAL A 239 11.73 0.58 -13.74
C VAL A 239 10.41 0.09 -13.18
N THR A 240 9.54 -0.40 -14.06
CA THR A 240 8.33 -1.13 -13.66
C THR A 240 8.27 -2.56 -14.19
N PHE A 241 7.94 -3.47 -13.28
CA PHE A 241 7.52 -4.84 -13.62
C PHE A 241 6.02 -4.95 -13.37
N VAL A 242 5.26 -5.24 -14.42
CA VAL A 242 3.80 -5.19 -14.42
C VAL A 242 3.23 -6.59 -14.57
N ALA A 243 2.50 -7.04 -13.55
CA ALA A 243 1.65 -8.22 -13.59
C ALA A 243 0.17 -7.85 -13.49
N LYS A 244 -0.71 -8.85 -13.45
CA LYS A 244 -2.16 -8.63 -13.34
C LYS A 244 -2.56 -8.13 -11.94
N HIS A 245 -1.95 -8.68 -10.90
CA HIS A 245 -2.31 -8.43 -9.50
C HIS A 245 -1.26 -7.61 -8.72
N ALA A 246 -0.04 -7.47 -9.25
CA ALA A 246 1.04 -6.70 -8.63
C ALA A 246 1.85 -5.89 -9.65
N ILE A 247 2.30 -4.70 -9.26
CA ILE A 247 3.29 -3.89 -9.97
C ILE A 247 4.42 -3.52 -9.02
N LEU A 248 5.65 -3.72 -9.47
CA LEU A 248 6.85 -3.31 -8.74
C LEU A 248 7.41 -2.05 -9.37
N HIS A 249 7.60 -1.01 -8.56
CA HIS A 249 8.37 0.17 -8.95
C HIS A 249 9.70 0.12 -8.21
N VAL A 250 10.81 0.02 -8.94
CA VAL A 250 12.14 -0.10 -8.34
C VAL A 250 13.14 0.78 -9.07
N ARG A 251 14.23 1.16 -8.41
CA ARG A 251 15.31 1.92 -9.05
C ARG A 251 15.96 1.09 -10.15
N ARG A 252 16.28 1.74 -11.27
CA ARG A 252 16.94 1.13 -12.43
C ARG A 252 18.21 0.37 -12.04
N GLY A 253 19.03 0.96 -11.17
CA GLY A 253 20.29 0.35 -10.73
C GLY A 253 20.11 -0.98 -9.99
N THR A 254 18.95 -1.22 -9.37
CA THR A 254 18.68 -2.43 -8.57
C THR A 254 18.33 -3.64 -9.44
N VAL A 255 17.88 -3.42 -10.68
CA VAL A 255 17.41 -4.46 -11.59
C VAL A 255 18.21 -4.55 -12.90
N ALA A 256 19.28 -3.77 -13.04
CA ALA A 256 20.08 -3.72 -14.25
C ALA A 256 20.68 -5.09 -14.64
N GLN A 257 20.91 -5.96 -13.65
CA GLN A 257 21.42 -7.32 -13.81
C GLN A 257 20.35 -8.38 -14.06
N ILE A 258 19.06 -8.04 -13.97
CA ILE A 258 17.97 -9.00 -14.20
C ILE A 258 17.79 -9.18 -15.71
N THR A 259 18.18 -10.34 -16.23
CA THR A 259 18.08 -10.66 -17.66
C THR A 259 16.69 -11.14 -18.06
N ASP A 260 16.00 -11.86 -17.16
CA ASP A 260 14.63 -12.33 -17.36
C ASP A 260 13.76 -11.95 -16.15
N PRO A 261 12.92 -10.90 -16.24
CA PRO A 261 12.03 -10.49 -15.16
C PRO A 261 10.84 -11.44 -14.93
N LYS A 262 10.58 -12.38 -15.84
CA LYS A 262 9.37 -13.23 -15.82
C LYS A 262 9.20 -13.98 -14.49
N PRO A 263 10.18 -14.74 -13.97
CA PRO A 263 9.97 -15.56 -12.78
C PRO A 263 9.68 -14.71 -11.53
N LEU A 264 10.36 -13.57 -11.40
CA LEU A 264 10.14 -12.61 -10.32
C LEU A 264 8.73 -12.01 -10.40
N THR A 265 8.34 -11.57 -11.59
CA THR A 265 7.04 -10.93 -11.82
C THR A 265 5.88 -11.92 -11.60
N GLU A 266 6.03 -13.17 -12.04
CA GLU A 266 5.06 -14.24 -11.75
C GLU A 266 4.95 -14.56 -10.26
N TRP A 267 6.07 -14.52 -9.51
CA TRP A 267 6.05 -14.77 -8.08
C TRP A 267 5.21 -13.72 -7.34
N TRP A 268 5.42 -12.44 -7.65
CA TRP A 268 4.63 -11.34 -7.07
C TRP A 268 3.16 -11.39 -7.48
N ASP A 269 2.87 -11.74 -8.73
CA ASP A 269 1.48 -11.94 -9.20
C ASP A 269 0.77 -13.04 -8.41
N LYS A 270 1.45 -14.18 -8.20
CA LYS A 270 0.94 -15.31 -7.41
C LYS A 270 0.75 -14.94 -5.95
N ALA A 271 1.68 -14.18 -5.35
CA ALA A 271 1.56 -13.72 -3.97
C ALA A 271 0.30 -12.89 -3.75
N MET A 272 0.06 -11.91 -4.63
CA MET A 272 -1.14 -11.07 -4.53
C MET A 272 -2.43 -11.85 -4.80
N LYS A 273 -2.46 -12.68 -5.84
CA LYS A 273 -3.61 -13.54 -6.15
C LYS A 273 -3.98 -14.46 -4.98
N LEU A 274 -2.99 -14.94 -4.24
CA LEU A 274 -3.20 -15.80 -3.09
C LEU A 274 -3.84 -15.06 -1.90
N GLN A 275 -3.45 -13.81 -1.66
CA GLN A 275 -4.10 -12.99 -0.63
C GLN A 275 -5.54 -12.64 -1.02
N ASP A 276 -5.77 -12.34 -2.30
CA ASP A 276 -7.11 -12.11 -2.85
C ASP A 276 -8.01 -13.32 -2.67
N ASP A 277 -7.48 -14.51 -2.97
CA ASP A 277 -8.18 -15.77 -2.78
C ASP A 277 -8.65 -15.94 -1.33
N LEU A 278 -7.84 -15.61 -0.31
CA LEU A 278 -8.23 -15.81 1.10
C LEU A 278 -9.58 -15.16 1.45
N VAL A 279 -9.92 -14.04 0.80
CA VAL A 279 -11.17 -13.28 1.01
C VAL A 279 -12.07 -13.20 -0.23
N ALA A 280 -11.74 -13.94 -1.29
CA ALA A 280 -12.40 -13.93 -2.61
C ALA A 280 -12.49 -12.53 -3.24
N LEU A 281 -11.48 -11.69 -3.06
CA LEU A 281 -11.48 -10.32 -3.59
C LEU A 281 -11.24 -10.33 -5.11
N GLU A 282 -12.20 -9.81 -5.87
CA GLU A 282 -12.07 -9.63 -7.32
C GLU A 282 -11.46 -8.26 -7.63
N ARG A 283 -10.21 -8.25 -8.10
CA ARG A 283 -9.50 -7.01 -8.44
C ARG A 283 -9.61 -6.63 -9.91
N PHE A 284 -9.75 -5.33 -10.13
CA PHE A 284 -9.63 -4.69 -11.44
C PHE A 284 -8.24 -4.07 -11.66
N ALA A 285 -7.51 -3.77 -10.59
CA ALA A 285 -6.17 -3.21 -10.68
C ALA A 285 -5.19 -3.87 -9.70
N PRO A 286 -3.90 -3.92 -10.08
CA PRO A 286 -2.86 -4.53 -9.26
C PRO A 286 -2.51 -3.67 -8.05
N GLU A 287 -2.05 -4.32 -6.97
CA GLU A 287 -1.33 -3.64 -5.88
C GLU A 287 0.02 -3.10 -6.37
N ARG A 288 0.56 -2.11 -5.65
CA ARG A 288 1.82 -1.44 -6.01
C ARG A 288 2.82 -1.51 -4.90
N VAL A 289 4.04 -1.90 -5.26
CA VAL A 289 5.20 -1.92 -4.36
C VAL A 289 6.10 -0.73 -4.70
N VAL A 290 6.24 0.21 -3.78
CA VAL A 290 7.03 1.43 -3.98
C VAL A 290 7.97 1.66 -2.79
N PRO A 291 9.26 1.36 -2.92
CA PRO A 291 10.24 1.70 -1.91
C PRO A 291 10.54 3.20 -1.92
N ASP A 292 10.85 3.76 -0.76
CA ASP A 292 11.16 5.18 -0.53
C ASP A 292 12.44 5.35 0.31
N ILE A 293 13.13 6.46 0.17
CA ILE A 293 14.22 6.85 1.09
C ILE A 293 13.71 6.96 2.52
N GLN A 294 12.50 7.52 2.69
CA GLN A 294 11.87 7.65 3.99
C GLN A 294 10.35 7.60 3.84
N ILE A 295 9.73 6.81 4.68
CA ILE A 295 8.27 6.69 4.80
C ILE A 295 7.77 7.42 6.05
N SER A 296 6.48 7.68 6.07
CA SER A 296 5.76 8.49 7.06
C SER A 296 5.47 7.75 8.36
N ALA A 297 5.52 6.41 8.35
CA ALA A 297 5.31 5.57 9.52
C ALA A 297 6.00 4.20 9.38
N GLY A 298 6.45 3.66 10.52
CA GLY A 298 7.00 2.31 10.60
C GLY A 298 8.26 2.09 9.77
N PHE A 299 8.57 0.83 9.49
CA PHE A 299 9.64 0.40 8.57
C PHE A 299 9.08 -0.02 7.20
N MET A 300 7.82 -0.46 7.19
CA MET A 300 6.97 -0.60 6.03
C MET A 300 5.57 -0.15 6.43
N HIS A 301 4.72 0.18 5.47
CA HIS A 301 3.29 0.33 5.73
C HIS A 301 2.45 -0.02 4.51
N SER A 302 1.25 -0.49 4.81
CA SER A 302 0.17 -0.72 3.85
C SER A 302 -0.41 0.55 3.25
N GLY A 303 -1.22 0.37 2.22
CA GLY A 303 -1.80 1.45 1.43
C GLY A 303 -1.72 1.15 -0.06
N TYR A 304 -2.01 2.17 -0.85
CA TYR A 304 -1.83 2.12 -2.28
C TYR A 304 -1.03 3.36 -2.69
N PRO A 305 0.30 3.19 -2.87
CA PRO A 305 1.07 1.93 -2.84
C PRO A 305 1.33 1.36 -1.44
N PHE A 306 1.74 0.09 -1.36
CA PHE A 306 2.54 -0.46 -0.26
C PHE A 306 3.92 0.20 -0.32
N MET A 307 4.37 0.74 0.81
CA MET A 307 5.65 1.45 0.90
C MET A 307 6.57 0.85 1.95
N CYS A 308 7.87 0.90 1.65
CA CYS A 308 8.92 0.40 2.52
C CYS A 308 10.18 1.26 2.36
N PHE A 309 11.11 1.19 3.31
CA PHE A 309 12.43 1.79 3.09
C PHE A 309 13.17 1.11 1.94
N ILE A 310 13.79 1.88 1.05
CA ILE A 310 14.66 1.39 -0.02
C ILE A 310 15.74 0.45 0.53
N ASN A 311 16.40 0.85 1.61
CA ASN A 311 17.40 0.03 2.26
C ASN A 311 16.86 -0.50 3.59
N PRO A 312 16.88 -1.82 3.82
CA PRO A 312 17.25 -2.92 2.91
C PRO A 312 16.18 -3.39 1.90
N SER A 313 14.93 -2.91 1.97
CA SER A 313 13.79 -3.64 1.37
C SER A 313 13.77 -3.75 -0.15
N GLU A 314 14.34 -2.80 -0.89
CA GLU A 314 14.34 -2.85 -2.36
C GLU A 314 15.17 -4.03 -2.90
N ALA A 315 16.28 -4.37 -2.24
CA ALA A 315 17.05 -5.56 -2.58
C ALA A 315 16.23 -6.84 -2.36
N ASP A 316 15.47 -6.89 -1.26
CA ASP A 316 14.57 -8.01 -0.95
C ASP A 316 13.38 -8.11 -1.92
N ILE A 317 12.90 -6.99 -2.48
CA ILE A 317 11.80 -6.98 -3.46
C ILE A 317 12.17 -7.76 -4.73
N VAL A 318 13.45 -7.73 -5.11
CA VAL A 318 13.94 -8.32 -6.37
C VAL A 318 14.73 -9.62 -6.18
N ASP A 319 14.98 -10.03 -4.93
CA ASP A 319 15.67 -11.29 -4.60
C ASP A 319 14.67 -12.47 -4.63
N LEU A 320 14.41 -12.97 -5.84
CA LEU A 320 13.50 -14.10 -6.04
C LEU A 320 13.92 -15.35 -5.24
N GLN A 321 15.23 -15.60 -5.08
CA GLN A 321 15.71 -16.77 -4.36
C GLN A 321 15.32 -16.68 -2.89
N LYS A 322 15.57 -15.54 -2.24
CA LYS A 322 15.16 -15.30 -0.85
C LYS A 322 13.64 -15.34 -0.72
N LEU A 323 12.90 -14.66 -1.61
CA LEU A 323 11.44 -14.63 -1.60
C LEU A 323 10.84 -16.04 -1.72
N SER A 324 11.39 -16.88 -2.60
CA SER A 324 10.86 -18.22 -2.84
C SER A 324 11.23 -19.24 -1.76
N THR A 325 12.34 -19.06 -1.06
CA THR A 325 12.84 -20.05 -0.07
C THR A 325 12.54 -19.67 1.37
N LYS A 326 12.54 -18.37 1.68
CA LYS A 326 12.33 -17.85 3.04
C LYS A 326 11.05 -17.04 3.17
N GLY A 327 10.51 -16.55 2.06
CA GLY A 327 9.42 -15.58 2.08
C GLY A 327 9.86 -14.22 2.63
N ASN A 328 8.88 -13.33 2.77
CA ASN A 328 9.05 -12.08 3.50
C ASN A 328 7.76 -11.78 4.26
N TRP A 329 7.75 -12.07 5.56
CA TRP A 329 6.57 -11.86 6.41
C TRP A 329 6.11 -10.40 6.39
N GLY A 330 7.04 -9.44 6.38
CA GLY A 330 6.73 -8.01 6.35
C GLY A 330 5.98 -7.62 5.08
N PHE A 331 6.43 -8.08 3.90
CA PHE A 331 5.74 -7.81 2.64
C PHE A 331 4.32 -8.40 2.63
N PHE A 332 4.17 -9.65 3.08
CA PHE A 332 2.85 -10.27 3.12
C PHE A 332 1.94 -9.60 4.15
N HIS A 333 2.49 -9.15 5.27
CA HIS A 333 1.76 -8.45 6.32
C HIS A 333 1.22 -7.11 5.80
N GLU A 334 2.06 -6.26 5.21
CA GLU A 334 1.59 -4.96 4.73
C GLU A 334 0.59 -5.07 3.57
N LEU A 335 0.79 -6.02 2.65
CA LEU A 335 -0.20 -6.30 1.60
C LEU A 335 -1.49 -6.90 2.20
N GLY A 336 -1.39 -7.69 3.27
CA GLY A 336 -2.52 -8.26 3.98
C GLY A 336 -3.44 -7.19 4.59
N HIS A 337 -2.88 -6.09 5.08
CA HIS A 337 -3.68 -4.96 5.58
C HIS A 337 -4.62 -4.40 4.50
N ASN A 338 -4.21 -4.43 3.22
CA ASN A 338 -5.05 -4.00 2.09
C ASN A 338 -6.25 -4.92 1.82
N HIS A 339 -6.42 -6.02 2.58
CA HIS A 339 -7.55 -6.94 2.48
C HIS A 339 -8.47 -6.90 3.70
N GLN A 340 -8.06 -6.21 4.77
CA GLN A 340 -8.79 -6.22 6.02
C GLN A 340 -10.15 -5.54 5.94
N ARG A 341 -11.12 -6.14 6.64
CA ARG A 341 -12.47 -5.62 6.83
C ARG A 341 -12.81 -5.52 8.30
N THR A 342 -13.53 -4.45 8.64
CA THR A 342 -14.08 -4.19 9.98
C THR A 342 -15.22 -5.13 10.39
N ASP A 343 -15.66 -6.03 9.49
CA ASP A 343 -16.62 -7.09 9.78
C ASP A 343 -16.05 -8.16 10.73
N TRP A 344 -14.76 -8.47 10.57
CA TRP A 344 -14.06 -9.54 11.29
C TRP A 344 -12.71 -9.11 11.86
N THR A 345 -12.30 -7.86 11.65
CA THR A 345 -11.15 -7.26 12.36
C THR A 345 -11.68 -6.35 13.47
N PHE A 346 -11.63 -6.86 14.70
CA PHE A 346 -12.14 -6.13 15.87
C PHE A 346 -11.11 -5.11 16.41
N PRO A 347 -11.53 -4.14 17.25
CA PRO A 347 -10.59 -3.22 17.88
C PRO A 347 -9.45 -3.98 18.59
N GLY A 348 -8.21 -3.54 18.36
CA GLY A 348 -7.00 -4.22 18.87
C GLY A 348 -6.56 -5.45 18.06
N GLN A 349 -7.20 -5.75 16.92
CA GLN A 349 -6.86 -6.90 16.07
C GLN A 349 -6.35 -6.54 14.66
N THR A 350 -6.11 -5.25 14.39
CA THR A 350 -5.51 -4.82 13.11
C THR A 350 -4.19 -5.55 12.83
N GLU A 351 -3.34 -5.68 13.84
CA GLU A 351 -2.05 -6.40 13.75
C GLU A 351 -2.19 -7.93 13.95
N VAL A 352 -3.42 -8.43 14.07
CA VAL A 352 -3.71 -9.86 14.30
C VAL A 352 -4.25 -10.48 13.02
N THR A 353 -5.39 -10.00 12.53
CA THR A 353 -6.08 -10.64 11.39
C THR A 353 -5.32 -10.47 10.09
N VAL A 354 -4.48 -9.42 9.98
CA VAL A 354 -3.53 -9.24 8.87
C VAL A 354 -2.58 -10.42 8.73
N ASN A 355 -2.18 -11.05 9.84
CA ASN A 355 -1.24 -12.15 9.82
C ASN A 355 -1.86 -13.46 9.31
N LEU A 356 -3.19 -13.54 9.11
CA LEU A 356 -3.80 -14.64 8.36
C LEU A 356 -3.30 -14.66 6.91
N PHE A 357 -3.13 -13.50 6.29
CA PHE A 357 -2.58 -13.37 4.93
C PHE A 357 -1.10 -13.75 4.89
N SER A 358 -0.32 -13.30 5.87
CA SER A 358 1.09 -13.68 6.02
C SER A 358 1.25 -15.18 6.18
N LEU A 359 0.53 -15.80 7.11
CA LEU A 359 0.52 -17.25 7.31
C LEU A 359 0.15 -18.00 6.02
N TYR A 360 -0.89 -17.54 5.32
CA TYR A 360 -1.36 -18.19 4.10
C TYR A 360 -0.32 -18.14 2.98
N CYS A 361 0.34 -16.99 2.76
CA CYS A 361 1.42 -16.87 1.79
C CYS A 361 2.66 -17.70 2.18
N MET A 362 3.08 -17.69 3.45
CA MET A 362 4.22 -18.49 3.90
C MET A 362 3.97 -19.99 3.69
N GLU A 363 2.75 -20.47 3.95
CA GLU A 363 2.42 -21.88 3.75
C GLU A 363 2.22 -22.23 2.26
N LYS A 364 1.39 -21.47 1.53
CA LYS A 364 0.92 -21.87 0.19
C LYS A 364 1.78 -21.37 -0.97
N LEU A 365 2.50 -20.27 -0.81
CA LEU A 365 3.39 -19.74 -1.84
C LEU A 365 4.85 -20.16 -1.60
N VAL A 366 5.34 -19.96 -0.38
CA VAL A 366 6.74 -20.24 -0.03
C VAL A 366 6.94 -21.73 0.27
N GLY A 367 5.90 -22.43 0.73
CA GLY A 367 5.97 -23.86 1.06
C GLY A 367 6.59 -24.15 2.41
N LEU A 368 6.66 -23.15 3.31
CA LEU A 368 7.16 -23.36 4.66
C LEU A 368 6.14 -24.14 5.50
N PRO A 369 6.59 -25.05 6.38
CA PRO A 369 5.70 -25.77 7.28
C PRO A 369 4.84 -24.80 8.10
N ARG A 370 3.59 -25.19 8.36
CA ARG A 370 2.68 -24.42 9.22
C ARG A 370 3.33 -24.18 10.60
N GLY A 371 3.15 -22.97 11.13
CA GLY A 371 3.80 -22.55 12.38
C GLY A 371 5.26 -22.08 12.21
N THR A 372 5.77 -22.01 10.98
CA THR A 372 7.11 -21.48 10.68
C THR A 372 7.06 -20.23 9.81
N GLY A 373 8.21 -19.62 9.53
CA GLY A 373 8.31 -18.42 8.70
C GLY A 373 8.40 -17.10 9.46
N HIS A 374 8.04 -17.06 10.74
CA HIS A 374 8.29 -15.91 11.60
C HIS A 374 8.68 -16.36 13.02
N GLY A 375 9.62 -15.66 13.65
CA GLY A 375 10.16 -16.05 14.97
C GLY A 375 9.06 -16.14 16.04
N SER A 376 8.16 -15.17 16.07
CA SER A 376 7.11 -15.06 17.09
C SER A 376 5.98 -16.09 16.98
N ILE A 377 5.93 -16.91 15.94
CA ILE A 377 4.90 -17.96 15.78
C ILE A 377 5.45 -19.38 15.99
N LYS A 378 6.76 -19.54 16.19
CA LYS A 378 7.39 -20.85 16.39
C LYS A 378 6.90 -21.56 17.65
N ASP A 379 6.58 -20.80 18.70
CA ASP A 379 6.05 -21.32 19.95
C ASP A 379 4.53 -21.07 20.04
N LEU A 380 3.77 -21.83 19.24
CA LEU A 380 2.31 -21.72 19.21
C LEU A 380 1.69 -21.98 20.59
N HIS A 381 2.15 -23.01 21.30
CA HIS A 381 1.57 -23.42 22.58
C HIS A 381 1.93 -22.45 23.71
N GLY A 382 3.13 -21.89 23.73
CA GLY A 382 3.48 -20.80 24.64
C GLY A 382 2.64 -19.55 24.39
N ASN A 383 2.40 -19.19 23.13
CA ASN A 383 1.50 -18.07 22.79
C ASN A 383 0.05 -18.35 23.21
N MET A 384 -0.45 -19.57 23.01
CA MET A 384 -1.78 -19.98 23.50
C MET A 384 -1.87 -19.93 25.03
N ALA A 385 -0.84 -20.39 25.75
CA ALA A 385 -0.80 -20.33 27.21
C ALA A 385 -0.85 -18.88 27.72
N LYS A 386 -0.07 -17.98 27.13
CA LYS A 386 -0.12 -16.54 27.43
C LYS A 386 -1.48 -15.93 27.10
N ARG A 387 -2.11 -16.35 25.99
CA ARG A 387 -3.41 -15.85 25.58
C ARG A 387 -4.54 -16.28 26.51
N LEU A 388 -4.43 -17.47 27.10
CA LEU A 388 -5.39 -18.05 28.05
C LEU A 388 -5.08 -17.71 29.52
N ALA A 389 -4.01 -16.97 29.80
CA ALA A 389 -3.64 -16.55 31.15
C ALA A 389 -4.63 -15.53 31.74
N THR A 390 -4.50 -15.28 33.04
CA THR A 390 -5.28 -14.28 33.78
C THR A 390 -4.33 -13.27 34.44
N PRO A 391 -4.26 -12.00 33.98
CA PRO A 391 -4.96 -11.45 32.80
C PRO A 391 -4.42 -12.00 31.48
N PRO A 392 -5.23 -12.01 30.40
CA PRO A 392 -4.81 -12.53 29.11
C PRO A 392 -3.82 -11.58 28.43
N ASN A 393 -2.81 -12.15 27.76
CA ASN A 393 -1.94 -11.35 26.90
C ASN A 393 -2.64 -11.04 25.58
N MET A 394 -2.69 -9.75 25.23
CA MET A 394 -3.36 -9.21 24.04
C MET A 394 -2.36 -8.82 22.94
N GLY A 395 -1.12 -9.30 23.01
CA GLY A 395 -0.14 -9.14 21.93
C GLY A 395 -0.61 -9.76 20.61
N ALA A 396 -0.07 -9.25 19.49
CA ALA A 396 -0.51 -9.63 18.16
C ALA A 396 -0.41 -11.15 17.90
N PHE A 397 0.68 -11.77 18.36
CA PHE A 397 0.95 -13.19 18.14
C PHE A 397 0.21 -14.09 19.14
N GLU A 398 0.01 -13.64 20.39
CA GLU A 398 -0.86 -14.31 21.35
C GLU A 398 -2.32 -14.31 20.89
N GLN A 399 -2.80 -13.21 20.29
CA GLN A 399 -4.14 -13.16 19.70
C GLN A 399 -4.24 -13.91 18.35
N LEU A 400 -3.14 -14.10 17.62
CA LEU A 400 -3.11 -14.89 16.39
C LEU A 400 -3.16 -16.40 16.67
N ALA A 401 -2.52 -16.84 17.76
CA ALA A 401 -2.38 -18.24 18.13
C ALA A 401 -3.70 -19.05 18.14
N PRO A 402 -4.84 -18.52 18.64
CA PRO A 402 -6.12 -19.22 18.52
C PRO A 402 -6.53 -19.54 17.09
N PHE A 403 -6.30 -18.62 16.15
CA PHE A 403 -6.61 -18.86 14.74
C PHE A 403 -5.67 -19.90 14.14
N MET A 404 -4.39 -19.92 14.54
CA MET A 404 -3.45 -20.96 14.10
C MET A 404 -3.86 -22.35 14.60
N VAL A 405 -4.26 -22.49 15.87
CA VAL A 405 -4.81 -23.74 16.43
C VAL A 405 -6.02 -24.23 15.63
N LEU A 406 -6.93 -23.31 15.30
CA LEU A 406 -8.11 -23.60 14.50
C LEU A 406 -7.76 -24.04 13.07
N ILE A 407 -6.75 -23.42 12.44
CA ILE A 407 -6.25 -23.80 11.11
C ILE A 407 -5.49 -25.15 11.16
N GLU A 408 -4.75 -25.43 12.22
CA GLU A 408 -4.12 -26.74 12.44
C GLU A 408 -5.16 -27.85 12.57
N ALA A 409 -6.22 -27.62 13.33
CA ALA A 409 -7.26 -28.61 13.56
C ALA A 409 -8.15 -28.86 12.34
N HIS A 410 -8.57 -27.81 11.64
CA HIS A 410 -9.64 -27.90 10.63
C HIS A 410 -9.18 -27.51 9.21
N GLY A 411 -7.91 -27.15 9.02
CA GLY A 411 -7.40 -26.63 7.76
C GLY A 411 -7.82 -25.18 7.48
N TRP A 412 -7.49 -24.69 6.28
CA TRP A 412 -7.75 -23.30 5.88
C TRP A 412 -9.21 -23.04 5.46
N GLU A 413 -9.97 -24.07 5.09
CA GLU A 413 -11.29 -23.86 4.47
C GLU A 413 -12.32 -23.22 5.41
N PRO A 414 -12.42 -23.61 6.71
CA PRO A 414 -13.37 -22.96 7.61
C PRO A 414 -13.12 -21.46 7.79
N ILE A 415 -11.85 -21.03 7.92
CA ILE A 415 -11.53 -19.60 8.03
C ILE A 415 -11.77 -18.88 6.69
N ARG A 416 -11.41 -19.48 5.54
CA ARG A 416 -11.72 -18.92 4.20
C ARG A 416 -13.22 -18.70 4.02
N SER A 417 -14.02 -19.72 4.27
CA SER A 417 -15.49 -19.66 4.21
C SER A 417 -16.03 -18.57 5.14
N THR A 418 -15.53 -18.52 6.37
CA THR A 418 -15.92 -17.50 7.36
C THR A 418 -15.68 -16.08 6.85
N LEU A 419 -14.45 -15.78 6.42
CA LEU A 419 -14.08 -14.44 5.95
C LEU A 419 -14.87 -14.03 4.70
N ARG A 420 -15.06 -14.97 3.75
CA ARG A 420 -15.83 -14.76 2.52
C ARG A 420 -17.33 -14.54 2.77
N SER A 421 -17.89 -15.19 3.78
CA SER A 421 -19.34 -15.12 4.07
C SER A 421 -19.85 -13.70 4.43
N TYR A 422 -18.95 -12.79 4.82
CA TYR A 422 -19.30 -11.40 5.11
C TYR A 422 -19.55 -10.56 3.84
N ALA A 423 -19.19 -11.06 2.66
CA ALA A 423 -19.49 -10.41 1.38
C ALA A 423 -21.01 -10.25 1.17
N GLN A 424 -21.74 -11.35 1.36
CA GLN A 424 -23.19 -11.42 1.18
C GLN A 424 -23.95 -10.95 2.42
N ASN A 425 -23.42 -11.24 3.61
CA ASN A 425 -24.04 -10.91 4.88
C ASN A 425 -23.05 -10.14 5.77
N PRO A 426 -22.85 -8.82 5.57
CA PRO A 426 -21.93 -8.02 6.39
C PRO A 426 -22.28 -8.05 7.89
N ALA A 427 -21.28 -7.85 8.75
CA ALA A 427 -21.49 -7.80 10.19
C ALA A 427 -21.96 -6.39 10.60
N THR A 428 -23.12 -6.30 11.24
CA THR A 428 -23.67 -5.03 11.74
C THR A 428 -23.68 -4.99 13.27
N GLY A 429 -23.83 -3.79 13.83
CA GLY A 429 -23.93 -3.57 15.27
C GLY A 429 -22.59 -3.49 16.01
N VAL A 430 -22.67 -3.59 17.34
CA VAL A 430 -21.55 -3.44 18.27
C VAL A 430 -20.60 -4.64 18.22
N VAL A 431 -19.36 -4.45 18.71
CA VAL A 431 -18.29 -5.48 18.67
C VAL A 431 -18.73 -6.84 19.21
N PRO A 432 -19.43 -6.96 20.35
CA PRO A 432 -19.94 -8.25 20.84
C PRO A 432 -20.81 -9.02 19.82
N LEU A 433 -21.67 -8.32 19.06
CA LEU A 433 -22.51 -8.96 18.03
C LEU A 433 -21.67 -9.47 16.87
N LYS A 434 -20.67 -8.68 16.44
CA LYS A 434 -19.73 -9.10 15.38
C LYS A 434 -18.88 -10.30 15.80
N GLN A 435 -18.42 -10.32 17.05
CA GLN A 435 -17.70 -11.45 17.65
C GLN A 435 -18.56 -12.71 17.66
N ASN A 436 -19.80 -12.64 18.12
CA ASN A 436 -20.74 -13.77 18.06
C ASN A 436 -20.99 -14.24 16.62
N SER A 437 -21.18 -13.31 15.68
CA SER A 437 -21.34 -13.65 14.25
C SER A 437 -20.12 -14.40 13.71
N PHE A 438 -18.91 -14.01 14.09
CA PHE A 438 -17.68 -14.72 13.71
C PHE A 438 -17.66 -16.16 14.26
N VAL A 439 -17.99 -16.34 15.55
CA VAL A 439 -18.03 -17.66 16.21
C VAL A 439 -19.03 -18.58 15.51
N ILE A 440 -20.24 -18.09 15.20
CA ILE A 440 -21.26 -18.86 14.48
C ILE A 440 -20.76 -19.26 13.09
N ARG A 441 -20.27 -18.29 12.30
CA ARG A 441 -19.80 -18.54 10.93
C ARG A 441 -18.66 -19.54 10.89
N TYR A 442 -17.69 -19.41 11.78
CA TYR A 442 -16.58 -20.35 11.88
C TYR A 442 -17.06 -21.75 12.29
N GLY A 443 -17.87 -21.84 13.34
CA GLY A 443 -18.38 -23.13 13.82
C GLY A 443 -19.21 -23.86 12.77
N GLN A 444 -20.07 -23.15 12.03
CA GLN A 444 -20.84 -23.69 10.92
C GLN A 444 -19.95 -24.14 9.76
N ALA A 445 -18.95 -23.33 9.38
CA ALA A 445 -18.02 -23.66 8.31
C ALA A 445 -17.13 -24.87 8.66
N ALA A 446 -16.72 -24.98 9.92
CA ALA A 446 -15.94 -26.12 10.42
C ALA A 446 -16.81 -27.36 10.71
N LYS A 447 -18.13 -27.19 10.89
CA LYS A 447 -19.05 -28.19 11.45
C LYS A 447 -18.63 -28.64 12.85
N VAL A 448 -18.21 -27.69 13.68
CA VAL A 448 -17.68 -27.91 15.03
C VAL A 448 -18.22 -26.82 15.96
N ASP A 449 -18.62 -27.19 17.18
CA ASP A 449 -18.99 -26.22 18.20
C ASP A 449 -17.73 -25.62 18.85
N VAL A 450 -17.42 -24.38 18.46
CA VAL A 450 -16.27 -23.60 18.97
C VAL A 450 -16.67 -22.61 20.07
N SER A 451 -17.92 -22.64 20.53
CA SER A 451 -18.45 -21.63 21.46
C SER A 451 -17.64 -21.54 22.75
N ASP A 452 -17.42 -22.66 23.44
CA ASP A 452 -16.65 -22.70 24.68
C ASP A 452 -15.17 -22.32 24.48
N PHE A 453 -14.59 -22.63 23.32
CA PHE A 453 -13.22 -22.22 22.98
C PHE A 453 -13.12 -20.69 22.91
N PHE A 454 -14.03 -20.02 22.22
CA PHE A 454 -14.06 -18.56 22.16
C PHE A 454 -14.47 -17.91 23.48
N THR A 455 -15.34 -18.54 24.29
CA THR A 455 -15.62 -18.09 25.66
C THR A 455 -14.35 -18.04 26.51
N LYS A 456 -13.49 -19.08 26.45
CA LYS A 456 -12.20 -19.10 27.18
C LYS A 456 -11.23 -18.02 26.71
N LEU A 457 -11.36 -17.55 25.47
CA LEU A 457 -10.59 -16.43 24.94
C LEU A 457 -11.18 -15.06 25.35
N GLY A 458 -12.29 -15.03 26.09
CA GLY A 458 -12.93 -13.79 26.55
C GLY A 458 -13.90 -13.18 25.55
N TYR A 459 -14.34 -13.92 24.51
CA TYR A 459 -15.42 -13.45 23.65
C TYR A 459 -16.75 -13.54 24.43
N PRO A 460 -17.65 -12.54 24.32
CA PRO A 460 -18.95 -12.54 25.00
C PRO A 460 -19.94 -13.46 24.27
N VAL A 461 -19.64 -14.75 24.21
CA VAL A 461 -20.44 -15.76 23.50
C VAL A 461 -21.79 -15.94 24.19
N THR A 462 -22.88 -15.69 23.47
CA THR A 462 -24.24 -15.73 24.02
C THR A 462 -24.87 -17.12 23.95
N THR A 463 -26.00 -17.30 24.65
CA THR A 463 -26.81 -18.53 24.59
C THR A 463 -27.29 -18.81 23.17
N GLU A 464 -27.66 -17.78 22.41
CA GLU A 464 -28.10 -17.92 21.01
C GLU A 464 -26.97 -18.46 20.13
N THR A 465 -25.74 -18.00 20.34
CA THR A 465 -24.56 -18.53 19.63
C THR A 465 -24.30 -20.00 19.96
N LYS A 466 -24.38 -20.38 21.24
CA LYS A 466 -24.26 -21.78 21.66
C LYS A 466 -25.35 -22.65 21.02
N GLN A 467 -26.59 -22.16 21.02
CA GLN A 467 -27.72 -22.86 20.41
C GLN A 467 -27.56 -22.99 18.88
N ALA A 468 -26.99 -22.00 18.21
CA ALA A 468 -26.73 -22.03 16.76
C ALA A 468 -25.68 -23.07 16.34
N LEU A 469 -24.79 -23.47 17.26
CA LEU A 469 -23.77 -24.49 17.04
C LEU A 469 -24.13 -25.85 17.66
N LYS A 470 -25.29 -25.95 18.31
CA LYS A 470 -25.77 -27.17 18.94
C LYS A 470 -25.90 -28.30 17.91
N GLY A 471 -25.37 -29.47 18.26
CA GLY A 471 -25.39 -30.67 17.42
C GLY A 471 -24.09 -30.91 16.65
N PHE A 472 -23.19 -29.93 16.60
CA PHE A 472 -21.81 -30.15 16.18
C PHE A 472 -20.96 -30.72 17.34
N PRO A 473 -19.91 -31.51 17.04
CA PRO A 473 -18.95 -31.95 18.05
C PRO A 473 -18.24 -30.74 18.68
N ALA A 474 -18.00 -30.79 19.99
CA ALA A 474 -17.33 -29.71 20.70
C ALA A 474 -15.83 -29.65 20.39
N PHE A 475 -15.32 -28.45 20.09
CA PHE A 475 -13.89 -28.21 19.95
C PHE A 475 -13.24 -28.04 21.33
N THR A 476 -12.23 -28.85 21.61
CA THR A 476 -11.39 -28.67 22.79
C THR A 476 -9.93 -28.54 22.39
N TYR A 477 -9.36 -27.37 22.64
CA TYR A 477 -7.91 -27.20 22.55
C TYR A 477 -7.24 -27.94 23.70
N THR A 478 -6.41 -28.92 23.36
CA THR A 478 -5.53 -29.63 24.30
C THR A 478 -4.09 -29.34 23.90
N PRO A 479 -3.29 -28.66 24.73
CA PRO A 479 -1.88 -28.47 24.42
C PRO A 479 -1.18 -29.84 24.35
N PRO A 480 -0.20 -30.02 23.45
CA PRO A 480 0.57 -31.26 23.40
C PRO A 480 1.28 -31.47 24.73
N ALA A 481 1.51 -32.74 25.09
CA ALA A 481 2.31 -33.09 26.25
C ALA A 481 3.67 -32.39 26.15
N PRO A 482 4.23 -31.86 27.26
CA PRO A 482 5.57 -31.29 27.24
C PRO A 482 6.52 -32.33 26.66
N ALA A 483 7.30 -31.96 25.65
CA ALA A 483 8.39 -32.80 25.20
C ALA A 483 9.28 -33.06 26.42
N GLY A 484 9.45 -34.33 26.80
CA GLY A 484 10.30 -34.73 27.91
C GLY A 484 11.67 -34.08 27.74
N LYS A 485 12.12 -33.38 28.78
CA LYS A 485 13.40 -32.66 28.81
C LYS A 485 14.58 -33.60 28.63
#